data_AF-A0A3D9SD71-F1
#
_entry.id   AF-A0A3D9SD71-F1
#
_cell.length_a   1.000
_cell.length_b   1.000
_cell.length_c   1.000
_cell.angle_alpha   90.00
_cell.angle_beta   90.00
_cell.angle_gamma   90.00
#
_symmetry.space_group_name_H-M   'P 1'
#
loop_
_entity.id
_entity.type
_entity.pdbx_description
1 polymer ?
#
loop_
_entity_poly.entity_id
_entity_poly.type
_entity_poly.pdbx_seq_one_letter_code
_entity_poly.pdbx_strand_id
1 'polypeptide(L)'
;MTKSYLKLGTEFQGRSFDMLISHTTVVFSRYLVMEFERRQAGDTRTLGGIFFLYADEVRDLDYQTALQQLMSLFLDLARAKNKRKKQTVLCQLREWMADLPLYIKGLFGNLSCES
;
A
#
# COMPACT_ATOMS: atom_id res chain seq x y z
N MET A 1 3.47 -11.86 -34.25
CA MET A 1 4.87 -12.24 -33.97
C MET A 1 5.03 -13.30 -32.86
N THR A 2 4.05 -13.52 -31.97
CA THR A 2 4.20 -14.45 -30.82
C THR A 2 4.09 -15.95 -31.14
N LYS A 3 3.27 -16.32 -32.15
CA LYS A 3 2.96 -17.73 -32.46
C LYS A 3 4.16 -18.53 -32.98
N SER A 4 5.03 -17.91 -33.78
CA SER A 4 6.27 -18.52 -34.29
C SER A 4 7.35 -18.61 -33.22
N TYR A 5 7.45 -17.60 -32.34
CA TYR A 5 8.41 -17.57 -31.22
C TYR A 5 8.18 -18.72 -30.24
N LEU A 6 6.91 -19.05 -29.98
CA LEU A 6 6.50 -20.14 -29.10
C LEU A 6 6.38 -21.51 -29.80
N LYS A 7 6.67 -21.59 -31.11
CA LYS A 7 6.59 -22.79 -31.97
C LYS A 7 5.28 -23.61 -31.85
N LEU A 8 4.17 -22.92 -31.61
CA LEU A 8 2.89 -23.52 -31.19
C LEU A 8 2.16 -24.36 -32.25
N GLY A 9 2.63 -24.36 -33.49
CA GLY A 9 2.01 -25.11 -34.59
C GLY A 9 2.91 -26.17 -35.23
N THR A 10 4.18 -26.23 -34.82
CA THR A 10 5.19 -27.05 -35.51
C THR A 10 5.93 -28.02 -34.59
N GLU A 11 5.81 -27.89 -33.27
CA GLU A 11 6.52 -28.77 -32.34
C GLU A 11 5.88 -30.16 -32.20
N PHE A 12 4.56 -30.26 -32.18
CA PHE A 12 3.86 -31.52 -32.05
C PHE A 12 2.68 -31.58 -33.03
N GLN A 13 2.64 -32.63 -33.85
CA GLN A 13 1.63 -32.80 -34.91
C GLN A 13 0.98 -34.18 -34.85
N GLY A 14 0.63 -34.62 -33.64
CA GLY A 14 0.05 -35.93 -33.52
C GLY A 14 -1.47 -35.93 -33.44
N ARG A 15 -2.05 -37.11 -33.71
CA ARG A 15 -3.46 -37.28 -34.08
C ARG A 15 -4.32 -37.97 -33.00
N SER A 16 -3.75 -38.35 -31.87
CA SER A 16 -4.51 -38.94 -30.75
C SER A 16 -5.16 -37.84 -29.89
N PHE A 17 -6.27 -38.19 -29.25
CA PHE A 17 -7.02 -37.27 -28.40
C PHE A 17 -6.19 -36.80 -27.19
N ASP A 18 -5.49 -37.71 -26.51
CA ASP A 18 -4.62 -37.38 -25.37
C ASP A 18 -3.49 -36.43 -25.75
N MET A 19 -2.97 -36.56 -26.98
CA MET A 19 -1.93 -35.68 -27.50
C MET A 19 -2.48 -34.31 -27.87
N LEU A 20 -3.73 -34.22 -28.35
CA LEU A 20 -4.40 -32.94 -28.57
C LEU A 20 -4.62 -32.18 -27.24
N ILE A 21 -5.03 -32.89 -26.19
CA ILE A 21 -5.14 -32.32 -24.83
C ILE A 21 -3.77 -31.86 -24.36
N SER A 22 -2.75 -32.73 -24.42
CA SER A 22 -1.39 -32.40 -23.99
C SER A 22 -0.82 -31.20 -24.75
N HIS A 23 -1.02 -31.15 -26.07
CA HIS A 23 -0.58 -30.04 -26.91
C HIS A 23 -1.26 -28.72 -26.53
N THR A 24 -2.58 -28.72 -26.36
CA THR A 24 -3.30 -27.50 -25.94
C THR A 24 -2.87 -27.05 -24.54
N THR A 25 -2.66 -27.97 -23.59
CA THR A 25 -2.10 -27.66 -22.27
C THR A 25 -0.73 -26.98 -22.37
N VAL A 26 0.21 -27.53 -23.15
CA VAL A 26 1.55 -26.94 -23.33
C VAL A 26 1.47 -25.55 -23.96
N VAL A 27 0.62 -25.38 -24.97
CA VAL A 27 0.35 -24.08 -25.61
C VAL A 27 -0.16 -23.05 -24.59
N PHE A 28 -1.16 -23.42 -23.77
CA PHE A 28 -1.71 -22.54 -22.74
C PHE A 28 -0.68 -22.21 -21.66
N SER A 29 0.08 -23.18 -21.16
CA SER A 29 1.12 -22.95 -20.16
C SER A 29 2.18 -21.94 -20.65
N ARG A 30 2.62 -22.06 -21.91
CA ARG A 30 3.58 -21.11 -22.50
C ARG A 30 3.02 -19.71 -22.61
N TYR A 31 1.75 -19.57 -22.99
CA TYR A 31 1.08 -18.28 -23.01
C TYR A 31 0.91 -17.69 -21.61
N LEU A 32 0.56 -18.50 -20.61
CA LEU A 32 0.42 -18.04 -19.23
C LEU A 32 1.74 -17.50 -18.68
N VAL A 33 2.84 -18.22 -18.88
CA VAL A 33 4.18 -17.77 -18.46
C VAL A 33 4.59 -16.51 -19.20
N MET A 34 4.38 -16.43 -20.51
CA MET A 34 4.71 -15.24 -21.28
C MET A 34 3.87 -14.02 -20.86
N GLU A 35 2.57 -14.20 -20.63
CA GLU A 35 1.71 -13.11 -20.15
C GLU A 35 1.99 -12.75 -18.69
N PHE A 36 2.51 -13.68 -17.89
CA PHE A 36 3.04 -13.38 -16.55
C PHE A 36 4.27 -12.48 -16.66
N GLU A 37 5.28 -12.87 -17.44
CA GLU A 37 6.48 -12.07 -17.68
C GLU A 37 6.15 -10.71 -18.33
N ARG A 38 5.21 -10.69 -19.28
CA ARG A 38 4.74 -9.44 -19.91
C ARG A 38 4.05 -8.52 -18.90
N ARG A 39 3.30 -9.06 -17.93
CA ARG A 39 2.74 -8.25 -16.83
C ARG A 39 3.82 -7.78 -15.87
N GLN A 40 4.77 -8.63 -15.52
CA GLN A 40 5.91 -8.24 -14.68
C GLN A 40 6.77 -7.14 -15.33
N ALA A 41 6.97 -7.20 -16.64
CA ALA A 41 7.80 -6.25 -17.39
C ALA A 41 7.04 -5.01 -17.87
N GLY A 42 5.74 -5.11 -18.14
CA GLY A 42 4.95 -4.07 -18.82
C GLY A 42 3.70 -3.60 -18.09
N ASP A 43 3.32 -4.23 -16.98
CA ASP A 43 2.14 -3.86 -16.22
C ASP A 43 2.56 -3.39 -14.82
N THR A 44 2.58 -2.07 -14.64
CA THR A 44 2.39 -1.43 -13.33
C THR A 44 0.98 -1.72 -12.82
N ARG A 45 0.59 -2.98 -12.66
CA ARG A 45 -0.42 -3.37 -11.66
C ARG A 45 0.24 -3.48 -10.28
N THR A 46 1.20 -2.59 -10.07
CA THR A 46 1.73 -2.04 -8.83
C THR A 46 0.66 -1.33 -8.02
N LEU A 47 -0.46 -0.85 -8.58
CA LEU A 47 -1.48 -0.15 -7.78
C LEU A 47 -2.05 -1.01 -6.65
N GLY A 48 -2.43 -2.25 -6.90
CA GLY A 48 -2.97 -3.13 -5.84
C GLY A 48 -1.95 -3.43 -4.74
N GLY A 49 -0.69 -3.66 -5.12
CA GLY A 49 0.42 -3.83 -4.17
C GLY A 49 0.74 -2.55 -3.40
N ILE A 50 0.71 -1.40 -4.08
CA ILE A 50 0.86 -0.07 -3.47
C ILE A 50 -0.26 0.16 -2.48
N PHE A 51 -1.53 -0.02 -2.85
CA PHE A 51 -2.67 0.12 -1.94
C PHE A 51 -2.61 -0.86 -0.78
N PHE A 52 -2.14 -2.09 -0.98
CA PHE A 52 -1.95 -3.07 0.09
C PHE A 52 -0.85 -2.63 1.08
N LEU A 53 0.30 -2.17 0.58
CA LEU A 53 1.39 -1.63 1.39
C LEU A 53 0.95 -0.36 2.13
N TYR A 54 0.26 0.56 1.44
CA TYR A 54 -0.29 1.78 2.03
C TYR A 54 -1.36 1.45 3.08
N ALA A 55 -2.20 0.44 2.84
CA ALA A 55 -3.23 0.02 3.78
C ALA A 55 -2.65 -0.69 5.02
N ASP A 56 -1.44 -1.22 4.95
CA ASP A 56 -0.71 -1.75 6.11
C ASP A 56 -0.06 -0.61 6.90
N GLU A 57 0.58 0.36 6.23
CA GLU A 57 1.12 1.58 6.87
C GLU A 57 0.03 2.46 7.54
N VAL A 58 -1.19 2.49 7.00
CA VAL A 58 -2.33 3.22 7.61
C VAL A 58 -2.79 2.61 8.94
N ARG A 59 -2.32 1.41 9.32
CA ARG A 59 -2.72 0.76 10.59
C ARG A 59 -1.94 1.22 11.82
N ASP A 60 -0.78 1.86 11.66
CA ASP A 60 0.08 2.17 12.81
C ASP A 60 -0.53 3.19 13.79
N LEU A 61 -1.42 4.09 13.33
CA LEU A 61 -2.26 4.90 14.21
C LEU A 61 -3.51 5.43 13.49
N ASP A 62 -4.68 4.86 13.76
CA ASP A 62 -5.93 5.30 13.14
C ASP A 62 -6.29 6.76 13.54
N TYR A 63 -6.93 7.50 12.63
CA TYR A 63 -7.35 8.88 12.83
C TYR A 63 -8.22 9.06 14.08
N GLN A 64 -9.07 8.06 14.36
CA GLN A 64 -9.91 8.05 15.56
C GLN A 64 -9.03 8.08 16.83
N THR A 65 -7.98 7.27 16.87
CA THR A 65 -7.05 7.21 18.00
C THR A 65 -6.26 8.52 18.15
N ALA A 66 -5.80 9.11 17.04
CA ALA A 66 -5.13 10.41 17.05
C ALA A 66 -6.01 11.51 17.67
N LEU A 67 -7.28 11.59 17.26
CA LEU A 67 -8.22 12.59 17.75
C LEU A 67 -8.55 12.40 19.23
N GLN A 68 -8.72 11.15 19.68
CA GLN A 68 -8.96 10.84 21.09
C GLN A 68 -7.76 11.26 21.97
N GLN A 69 -6.54 10.97 21.53
CA GLN A 69 -5.32 11.37 22.23
C GLN A 69 -5.18 12.89 22.29
N LEU A 70 -5.43 13.58 21.18
CA LEU A 70 -5.40 15.04 21.11
C LEU A 70 -6.42 15.68 22.07
N MET A 71 -7.65 15.18 22.10
CA MET A 71 -8.67 15.64 23.04
C MET A 71 -8.25 15.43 24.50
N SER A 72 -7.62 14.28 24.82
CA SER A 72 -7.09 14.00 26.15
C SER A 72 -6.04 15.04 26.55
N LEU A 73 -5.07 15.35 25.66
CA LEU A 73 -4.04 16.35 25.92
C LEU A 73 -4.64 17.75 26.16
N PHE A 74 -5.67 18.13 25.40
CA PHE A 74 -6.38 19.40 25.64
C PHE A 74 -7.09 19.44 26.99
N LEU A 75 -7.74 18.35 27.38
CA LEU A 75 -8.39 18.25 28.69
C LEU A 75 -7.37 18.34 29.83
N ASP A 76 -6.21 17.70 29.68
CA ASP A 76 -5.12 17.78 30.66
C ASP A 76 -4.52 19.18 30.74
N LEU A 77 -4.39 19.87 29.60
CA LEU A 77 -3.95 21.27 29.55
C LEU A 77 -4.95 22.19 30.25
N ALA A 78 -6.25 21.99 30.03
CA ALA A 78 -7.32 22.75 30.67
C ALA A 78 -7.38 22.53 32.19
N ARG A 79 -7.09 21.30 32.65
CA ARG A 79 -7.04 20.94 34.08
C ARG A 79 -5.74 21.38 34.77
N ALA A 80 -4.69 21.68 34.02
CA ALA A 80 -3.39 22.07 34.57
C ALA A 80 -3.45 23.43 35.28
N LYS A 81 -3.38 23.41 36.62
CA LYS A 81 -3.49 24.61 37.47
C LYS A 81 -2.22 25.46 37.54
N ASN A 82 -1.05 24.89 37.28
CA ASN A 82 0.23 25.57 37.46
C ASN A 82 1.10 25.51 36.20
N LYS A 83 1.99 26.51 36.05
CA LYS A 83 2.83 26.71 34.86
C LYS A 83 3.67 25.48 34.53
N ARG A 84 4.19 24.79 35.55
CA ARG A 84 4.97 23.56 35.40
C ARG A 84 4.17 22.44 34.74
N LYS A 85 2.95 22.14 35.20
CA LYS A 85 2.10 21.11 34.58
C LYS A 85 1.69 21.48 33.16
N LYS A 86 1.36 22.75 32.90
CA LYS A 86 1.09 23.23 31.54
C LYS A 86 2.28 22.98 30.61
N GLN A 87 3.49 23.30 31.08
CA GLN A 87 4.72 23.04 30.32
C GLN A 87 4.93 21.54 30.05
N THR A 88 4.64 20.67 31.02
CA THR A 88 4.72 19.22 30.84
C THR A 88 3.78 18.72 29.75
N VAL A 89 2.51 19.15 29.77
CA VAL A 89 1.53 18.76 28.74
C VAL A 89 1.93 19.28 27.36
N LEU A 90 2.50 20.49 27.28
CA LEU A 90 3.03 21.01 26.01
C LEU A 90 4.23 20.20 25.49
N CYS A 91 5.10 19.70 26.36
CA CYS A 91 6.17 18.79 25.95
C CYS A 91 5.60 17.47 25.41
N GLN A 92 4.61 16.89 26.10
CA GLN A 92 3.93 15.67 25.65
C GLN A 92 3.23 15.84 24.31
N LEU A 93 2.59 17.00 24.08
CA LEU A 93 1.98 17.33 22.80
C LEU A 93 3.03 17.37 21.68
N ARG A 94 4.21 17.93 21.94
CA ARG A 94 5.30 17.99 20.95
C ARG A 94 5.85 16.61 20.62
N GLU A 95 6.04 15.76 21.63
CA GLU A 95 6.46 14.37 21.44
C GLU A 95 5.41 13.60 20.65
N TRP A 96 4.14 13.70 21.02
CA TRP A 96 3.03 13.11 20.28
C TRP A 96 2.98 13.58 18.80
N MET A 97 3.15 14.87 18.52
CA MET A 97 3.22 15.37 17.14
C MET A 97 4.42 14.79 16.37
N ALA A 98 5.55 14.53 17.04
CA ALA A 98 6.72 13.92 16.43
C ALA A 98 6.54 12.42 16.15
N ASP A 99 5.68 11.74 16.91
CA ASP A 99 5.42 10.30 16.78
C ASP A 99 4.26 9.97 15.81
N LEU A 100 3.53 10.98 15.32
CA LEU A 100 2.42 10.77 14.37
C LEU A 100 2.88 10.16 13.03
N PRO A 101 2.06 9.32 12.39
CA PRO A 101 2.29 8.87 11.02
C PRO A 101 2.43 10.02 10.02
N LEU A 102 3.24 9.82 8.98
CA LEU A 102 3.53 10.84 7.96
C LEU A 102 2.28 11.40 7.28
N TYR A 103 1.28 10.55 7.02
CA TYR A 103 0.03 10.97 6.38
C TYR A 103 -0.82 11.89 7.28
N ILE A 104 -0.79 11.71 8.61
CA ILE A 104 -1.45 12.63 9.56
C ILE A 104 -0.64 13.92 9.68
N LYS A 105 0.70 13.81 9.72
CA LYS A 105 1.58 14.99 9.76
C LYS A 105 1.36 15.93 8.58
N GLY A 106 1.12 15.38 7.38
CA GLY A 106 0.80 16.14 6.18
C GLY A 106 -0.43 17.03 6.31
N LEU A 107 -1.39 16.71 7.20
CA LEU A 107 -2.58 17.53 7.44
C LEU A 107 -2.27 18.85 8.17
N PHE A 108 -1.17 18.90 8.95
CA PHE A 108 -0.78 20.13 9.65
C PHE A 108 -0.06 21.15 8.74
N GLY A 109 0.26 20.78 7.49
CA GLY A 109 1.10 21.55 6.57
C GLY A 109 0.56 22.91 6.12
N ASN A 110 -0.69 23.27 6.44
CA ASN A 110 -1.31 24.56 6.09
C ASN A 110 -1.88 25.31 7.30
N LEU A 111 -1.31 25.15 8.50
CA LEU A 111 -1.71 25.93 9.67
C LEU A 111 -1.11 27.34 9.72
N SER A 112 -0.55 27.84 8.62
CA SER A 112 -0.26 29.27 8.49
C SER A 112 -1.59 30.02 8.51
N CYS A 113 -2.02 30.42 9.71
CA CYS A 113 -3.00 31.49 9.87
C CYS A 113 -2.42 32.70 9.15
N GLU A 114 -2.95 33.02 7.98
CA GLU A 114 -2.79 34.34 7.40
C GLU A 114 -3.20 35.34 8.48
N SER A 115 -2.22 36.12 8.94
CA SER A 115 -2.42 37.23 9.88
C SER A 115 -2.80 38.49 9.10
#